data_AF-A0A9Q7R3T7-F1
#
_entry.id   AF-A0A9Q7R3T7-F1
#
_cell.length_a   1.000
_cell.length_b   1.000
_cell.length_c   1.000
_cell.angle_alpha   90.00
_cell.angle_beta   90.00
_cell.angle_gamma   90.00
#
_symmetry.space_group_name_H-M   'P 1'
#
loop_
_entity.id
_entity.type
_entity.pdbx_description
1 polymer ?
#
loop_
_entity_poly.entity_id
_entity_poly.type
_entity_poly.pdbx_seq_one_letter_code
_entity_poly.pdbx_strand_id
1 'polypeptide(L)'
;MPTENKPADQFGPNGRTFHLHLSVRGALRDFSKRQLKGMFRFEGGRACTADEAKDHLLEALAQGKEVLPFGPPCAGFDFSGGGGCPGHDLVSEEAL
;
A
#
# COMPACT_ATOMS: atom_id res chain seq x y z
N MET A 1 -2.24 43.23 -7.74
CA MET A 1 -2.29 41.90 -8.38
C MET A 1 -1.92 40.89 -7.31
N PRO A 2 -2.75 39.89 -6.98
CA PRO A 2 -2.32 38.86 -6.04
C PRO A 2 -1.29 38.00 -6.77
N THR A 3 -0.03 38.11 -6.37
CA THR A 3 1.00 37.15 -6.75
C THR A 3 0.67 35.85 -6.04
N GLU A 4 0.14 34.90 -6.82
CA GLU A 4 -0.11 33.54 -6.38
C GLU A 4 1.17 32.94 -5.82
N ASN A 5 1.17 32.74 -4.51
CA ASN A 5 2.22 32.02 -3.79
C ASN A 5 1.95 30.53 -4.01
N LYS A 6 2.35 30.00 -5.16
CA LYS A 6 2.35 28.55 -5.40
C LYS A 6 3.66 28.02 -4.83
N PRO A 7 3.67 27.20 -3.76
CA PRO A 7 4.89 26.57 -3.32
C PRO A 7 5.42 25.71 -4.46
N ALA A 8 6.65 26.00 -4.88
CA ALA A 8 7.37 25.20 -5.85
C ALA A 8 7.52 23.80 -5.27
N ASP A 9 6.92 22.84 -5.98
CA ASP A 9 7.08 21.40 -5.86
C ASP A 9 7.02 20.80 -4.44
N GLN A 10 5.94 20.10 -4.14
CA GLN A 10 5.79 19.37 -2.88
C GLN A 10 6.85 18.27 -2.69
N PHE A 11 7.59 17.89 -3.74
CA PHE A 11 8.70 16.96 -3.67
C PHE A 11 9.91 17.52 -4.46
N GLY A 12 11.13 17.34 -3.94
CA GLY A 12 12.35 17.94 -4.51
C GLY A 12 12.66 17.51 -5.95
N PRO A 13 13.80 17.97 -6.53
CA PRO A 13 14.11 17.93 -7.98
C PRO A 13 14.21 16.54 -8.64
N ASN A 14 13.94 15.47 -7.91
CA ASN A 14 13.92 14.07 -8.36
C ASN A 14 12.68 13.35 -7.81
N GLY A 15 11.48 13.94 -7.94
CA GLY A 15 10.25 13.46 -7.31
C GLY A 15 9.97 11.97 -7.55
N ARG A 16 10.42 11.11 -6.64
CA ARG A 16 10.12 9.67 -6.62
C ARG A 16 8.86 9.45 -5.83
N THR A 17 7.97 8.66 -6.39
CA THR A 17 6.75 8.20 -5.72
C THR A 17 6.97 6.82 -5.13
N PHE A 18 6.37 6.59 -3.97
CA PHE A 18 6.40 5.30 -3.29
C PHE A 18 4.97 4.84 -3.06
N HIS A 19 4.69 3.57 -3.35
CA HIS A 19 3.43 2.96 -2.96
C HIS A 19 3.42 2.72 -1.45
N LEU A 20 2.28 3.04 -0.83
CA LEU A 20 2.03 2.69 0.55
C LEU A 20 1.94 1.17 0.70
N HIS A 21 2.29 0.68 1.88
CA HIS A 21 2.12 -0.72 2.23
C HIS A 21 1.59 -0.87 3.64
N LEU A 22 0.96 -2.01 3.90
CA LEU A 22 0.42 -2.39 5.19
C LEU A 22 1.41 -3.32 5.90
N SER A 23 1.80 -2.99 7.14
CA SER A 23 2.48 -3.95 8.02
C SER A 23 1.50 -5.05 8.42
N VAL A 24 1.85 -6.31 8.14
CA VAL A 24 0.98 -7.46 8.45
C VAL A 24 0.85 -7.66 9.96
N ARG A 25 1.97 -7.63 10.68
CA ARG A 25 1.97 -7.70 12.16
C ARG A 25 1.29 -6.49 12.80
N GLY A 26 1.47 -5.29 12.23
CA GLY A 26 0.79 -4.09 12.68
C GLY A 26 -0.73 -4.22 12.56
N ALA A 27 -1.23 -4.67 11.41
CA ALA A 27 -2.66 -4.90 11.20
C ALA A 27 -3.22 -5.94 12.18
N LEU A 28 -2.54 -7.08 12.37
CA LEU A 28 -2.97 -8.12 13.30
C LEU A 28 -3.04 -7.65 14.75
N ARG A 29 -2.10 -6.79 15.18
CA ARG A 29 -2.01 -6.29 16.55
C ARG A 29 -3.00 -5.16 16.83
N ASP A 30 -3.12 -4.21 15.90
CA ASP A 30 -3.70 -2.90 16.19
C ASP A 30 -5.09 -2.69 15.56
N PHE A 31 -5.48 -3.47 14.54
CA PHE A 31 -6.78 -3.26 13.88
C PHE A 31 -7.93 -3.94 14.62
N SER A 32 -8.99 -3.16 14.84
CA SER A 32 -10.27 -3.67 15.34
C SER A 32 -10.98 -4.55 14.31
N LYS A 33 -11.94 -5.37 14.77
CA LYS A 33 -12.80 -6.17 13.87
C LYS A 33 -13.48 -5.33 12.78
N ARG A 34 -13.85 -4.08 13.10
CA ARG A 34 -14.46 -3.16 12.13
C ARG A 34 -13.49 -2.73 11.04
N GLN A 35 -12.21 -2.53 11.37
CA GLN A 35 -11.17 -2.16 10.40
C GLN A 35 -10.76 -3.35 9.53
N LEU A 36 -10.77 -4.57 10.08
CA LEU A 36 -10.44 -5.79 9.33
C LEU A 36 -11.54 -6.22 8.37
N LYS A 37 -12.81 -5.96 8.71
CA LYS A 37 -13.94 -6.33 7.86
C LYS A 37 -13.88 -5.60 6.51
N GLY A 38 -13.86 -6.36 5.42
CA GLY A 38 -13.84 -5.84 4.05
C GLY A 38 -12.49 -5.26 3.61
N MET A 39 -11.42 -5.50 4.36
CA MET A 39 -10.08 -5.02 4.03
C MET A 39 -9.52 -5.67 2.75
N PHE A 40 -9.95 -6.91 2.47
CA PHE A 40 -9.60 -7.64 1.25
C PHE A 40 -10.85 -7.95 0.43
N ARG A 41 -10.66 -8.06 -0.89
CA ARG A 41 -11.65 -8.61 -1.81
C ARG A 41 -11.14 -9.94 -2.35
N PHE A 42 -11.92 -10.99 -2.14
CA PHE A 42 -11.62 -12.32 -2.68
C PHE A 42 -12.27 -12.51 -4.04
N GLU A 43 -12.14 -13.73 -4.59
CA GLU A 43 -12.70 -14.12 -5.88
C GLU A 43 -14.18 -13.70 -6.02
N GLY A 44 -14.51 -13.16 -7.19
CA GLY A 44 -15.84 -12.59 -7.46
C GLY A 44 -16.09 -11.21 -6.83
N GLY A 45 -15.08 -10.58 -6.24
CA GLY A 45 -15.17 -9.22 -5.67
C GLY A 45 -15.84 -9.15 -4.30
N ARG A 46 -16.09 -10.29 -3.66
CA ARG A 46 -16.69 -10.37 -2.32
C ARG A 46 -15.75 -9.75 -1.29
N ALA A 47 -16.29 -8.84 -0.47
CA ALA A 47 -15.58 -8.32 0.69
C ALA A 47 -15.39 -9.41 1.77
N CYS A 48 -14.19 -9.50 2.33
CA CYS A 48 -13.88 -10.45 3.39
C CYS A 48 -14.62 -10.12 4.71
N THR A 49 -14.86 -11.13 5.53
CA THR A 49 -15.16 -10.94 6.95
C THR A 49 -13.91 -10.54 7.72
N ALA A 50 -14.07 -10.16 9.00
CA ALA A 50 -12.92 -9.82 9.84
C ALA A 50 -12.05 -11.05 10.15
N ASP A 51 -12.64 -12.23 10.28
CA ASP A 51 -11.89 -13.46 10.58
C ASP A 51 -11.13 -13.94 9.34
N GLU A 52 -11.77 -13.92 8.17
CA GLU A 52 -11.08 -14.20 6.89
C GLU A 52 -9.92 -13.23 6.63
N ALA A 53 -10.04 -11.96 7.03
CA ALA A 53 -8.93 -11.00 6.94
C ALA A 53 -7.76 -11.38 7.85
N LYS A 54 -8.02 -11.86 9.07
CA LYS A 54 -6.96 -12.34 9.97
C LYS A 54 -6.28 -13.58 9.43
N ASP A 55 -7.05 -14.53 8.93
CA ASP A 55 -6.52 -15.76 8.33
C ASP A 55 -5.62 -15.43 7.14
N HIS A 56 -6.04 -14.48 6.29
CA HIS A 56 -5.23 -14.02 5.17
C HIS A 56 -3.92 -13.34 5.60
N LEU A 57 -3.96 -12.52 6.66
CA LEU A 57 -2.75 -11.89 7.22
C LEU A 57 -1.80 -12.92 7.85
N LEU A 58 -2.33 -13.94 8.54
CA LEU A 58 -1.52 -15.01 9.11
C LEU A 58 -0.87 -15.88 8.03
N GLU A 59 -1.62 -16.19 6.96
CA GLU A 59 -1.08 -16.87 5.78
C GLU A 59 0.03 -16.05 5.11
N ALA A 60 -0.12 -14.73 5.01
CA ALA A 60 0.93 -13.85 4.50
C ALA A 60 2.22 -13.96 5.34
N LEU A 61 2.11 -13.97 6.67
CA LEU A 61 3.28 -14.19 7.54
C LEU A 61 3.90 -15.58 7.35
N ALA A 62 3.08 -16.63 7.19
CA ALA A 62 3.57 -17.99 6.94
C ALA A 62 4.38 -18.06 5.62
N GLN A 63 4.04 -17.21 4.65
CA GLN A 63 4.76 -17.04 3.39
C GLN A 63 5.96 -16.08 3.49
N GLY A 64 6.30 -15.58 4.68
CA GLY A 64 7.40 -14.64 4.91
C GLY A 64 7.09 -13.19 4.49
N LYS A 65 5.82 -12.86 4.22
CA LYS A 65 5.40 -11.50 3.84
C LYS A 65 5.11 -10.70 5.10
N GLU A 66 6.02 -9.81 5.45
CA GLU A 66 5.89 -8.91 6.61
C GLU A 66 5.11 -7.64 6.26
N VAL A 67 5.07 -7.27 4.98
CA VAL A 67 4.29 -6.15 4.44
C VAL A 67 3.48 -6.57 3.21
N LEU A 68 2.32 -5.95 3.01
CA LEU A 68 1.46 -6.13 1.82
C LEU A 68 1.27 -4.80 1.09
N PRO A 69 1.27 -4.78 -0.26
CA PRO A 69 1.06 -3.56 -1.02
C PRO A 69 -0.34 -2.99 -0.77
N PHE A 70 -0.43 -1.66 -0.66
CA PHE A 70 -1.69 -0.94 -0.57
C PHE A 70 -1.87 -0.12 -1.85
N GLY A 71 -2.59 -0.70 -2.82
CA GLY A 71 -2.82 -0.08 -4.13
C GLY A 71 -2.61 -1.06 -5.30
N PRO A 72 -2.40 -0.53 -6.51
CA PRO A 72 -2.10 -1.33 -7.69
C PRO A 72 -0.85 -2.22 -7.52
N PRO A 73 -0.69 -3.28 -8.34
CA PRO A 73 0.53 -4.08 -8.36
C PRO A 73 1.78 -3.21 -8.57
N CYS A 74 2.77 -3.37 -7.71
CA CYS A 74 4.02 -2.62 -7.74
C CYS A 74 5.16 -3.53 -8.23
N ALA A 75 5.79 -3.15 -9.34
CA ALA A 75 6.92 -3.90 -9.89
C ALA A 75 8.13 -3.82 -8.96
N GLY A 76 8.70 -4.97 -8.60
CA GLY A 76 9.84 -5.05 -7.67
C GLY A 76 9.47 -4.83 -6.21
N PHE A 77 8.19 -4.92 -5.84
CA PHE A 77 7.76 -4.81 -4.45
C PHE A 77 8.39 -5.91 -3.59
N ASP A 78 9.08 -5.51 -2.53
CA ASP A 78 9.63 -6.43 -1.56
C ASP A 78 8.68 -6.60 -0.37
N PHE A 79 8.22 -7.83 -0.18
CA PHE A 79 7.33 -8.21 0.91
C PHE A 79 8.08 -8.42 2.23
N SER A 80 9.42 -8.44 2.21
CA SER A 80 10.24 -8.39 3.40
C SER A 80 10.05 -7.04 4.09
N GLY A 81 9.94 -7.03 5.41
CA GLY A 81 9.52 -5.84 6.19
C GLY A 81 10.46 -4.64 6.12
N GLY A 82 11.53 -4.70 5.31
CA GLY A 82 12.49 -3.61 5.10
C GLY A 82 12.59 -3.08 3.65
N GLY A 83 11.87 -3.65 2.67
CA GLY A 83 12.05 -3.29 1.26
C GLY A 83 10.86 -2.60 0.57
N GLY A 84 9.62 -3.05 0.78
CA GLY A 84 8.41 -2.39 0.27
C GLY A 84 8.47 -1.98 -1.21
N CYS A 85 7.90 -0.81 -1.53
CA CYS A 85 8.00 -0.24 -2.88
C CYS A 85 9.42 0.28 -3.14
N PRO A 86 10.09 -0.09 -4.25
CA PRO A 86 11.45 0.37 -4.56
C PRO A 86 11.52 1.87 -4.91
N GLY A 87 10.36 2.46 -5.21
CA GLY A 87 10.22 3.84 -5.68
C GLY A 87 10.13 3.89 -7.19
N HIS A 88 9.26 4.75 -7.69
CA HIS A 88 9.01 4.94 -9.12
C HIS A 88 9.15 6.41 -9.46
N ASP A 89 9.82 6.69 -10.57
CA ASP A 89 9.83 8.04 -11.11
C ASP A 89 8.41 8.40 -11.55
N LEU A 90 8.01 9.67 -11.36
CA LEU A 90 6.73 10.17 -11.84
C LEU A 90 6.65 9.93 -13.36
N VAL A 91 5.83 8.96 -13.78
CA VAL A 91 5.48 8.84 -15.19
C VAL A 91 4.58 10.03 -15.47
N SER A 92 5.09 11.02 -16.22
CA SER A 92 4.20 12.01 -16.83
C SER A 92 3.20 11.24 -17.71
N GLU A 93 1.91 11.42 -17.46
CA GLU A 93 0.83 10.97 -18.36
C GLU A 93 0.82 11.81 -19.65
N GLU A 94 1.95 11.88 -20.36
CA GLU A 94 2.05 12.48 -21.70
C GLU A 94 2.76 11.50 -22.64
N ALA A 95 2.08 10.38 -22.92
CA ALA A 95 2.36 9.53 -24.07
C ALA A 95 1.10 8.80 -24.56
N LEU A 96 -0.04 9.51 -24.61
CA LEU A 96 -1.25 9.13 -25.35
C LEU A 96 -1.68 10.28 -26.26
#